data_AF-C8X504-F1
#
_entry.id   AF-C8X504-F1
#
_cell.length_a   1.000
_cell.length_b   1.000
_cell.length_c   1.000
_cell.angle_alpha   90.00
_cell.angle_beta   90.00
_cell.angle_gamma   90.00
#
_symmetry.space_group_name_H-M   'P 1'
#
loop_
_entity.id
_entity.type
_entity.pdbx_description
1 polymer ?
#
loop_
_entity_poly.entity_id
_entity_poly.type
_entity_poly.pdbx_seq_one_letter_code
_entity_poly.pdbx_strand_id
1 'polypeptide(L)'
;MIELNLTFFIQLVNFLIILAVLNLILLRPIRGILQQRADQMGAQVGAIDRFNTEAESKLQNYEQALEQAREKGAQVRDEFKAEGQGKEQEIIDQASHEASVELEESRQKIASEREAAAKALRKQVKAFAEQATEKIFSRA
;
A
#
# COMPACT_ATOMS: atom_id res chain seq x y z
N MET A 1 85.93 52.02 -12.18
CA MET A 1 85.89 50.58 -12.50
C MET A 1 85.21 49.88 -11.32
N ILE A 2 84.40 48.85 -11.56
CA ILE A 2 83.78 48.11 -10.47
C ILE A 2 84.89 47.30 -9.80
N GLU A 3 85.41 47.79 -8.68
CA GLU A 3 86.34 47.02 -7.88
C GLU A 3 85.56 45.95 -7.13
N LEU A 4 85.75 44.70 -7.54
CA LEU A 4 85.25 43.51 -6.86
C LEU A 4 86.00 43.33 -5.53
N ASN A 5 85.59 44.12 -4.55
CA ASN A 5 86.12 44.10 -3.18
C ASN A 5 85.39 43.04 -2.33
N LEU A 6 86.05 42.57 -1.26
CA LEU A 6 85.49 41.58 -0.31
C LEU A 6 84.08 41.97 0.19
N THR A 7 83.83 43.27 0.36
CA THR A 7 82.53 43.84 0.75
C THR A 7 81.40 43.49 -0.22
N PHE A 8 81.66 43.42 -1.53
CA PHE A 8 80.67 43.03 -2.52
C PHE A 8 80.21 41.59 -2.33
N PHE A 9 81.15 40.67 -2.05
CA PHE A 9 80.82 39.27 -1.75
C PHE A 9 80.04 39.13 -0.44
N ILE A 10 80.40 39.89 0.59
CA ILE A 10 79.67 39.92 1.86
C ILE A 10 78.24 40.43 1.66
N GLN A 11 78.05 41.48 0.85
CA GLN A 11 76.73 42.03 0.54
C GLN A 11 75.89 41.06 -0.31
N LEU A 12 76.51 40.35 -1.26
CA LEU A 12 75.85 39.31 -2.06
C LEU A 12 75.38 38.15 -1.17
N VAL A 13 76.22 37.69 -0.26
CA VAL A 13 75.84 36.64 0.71
C VAL A 13 74.71 37.12 1.62
N ASN A 14 74.76 38.35 2.11
CA ASN A 14 73.68 38.93 2.92
C ASN A 14 72.35 39.00 2.14
N PHE A 15 72.39 39.44 0.88
CA PHE A 15 71.21 39.46 0.01
C PHE A 15 70.64 38.06 -0.22
N LEU A 16 71.49 37.07 -0.48
CA LEU A 16 71.07 35.68 -0.65
C LEU A 16 70.46 35.08 0.63
N ILE A 17 71.02 35.40 1.80
CA ILE A 17 70.47 34.99 3.09
C ILE A 17 69.08 35.61 3.29
N ILE A 18 68.92 36.92 3.06
CA ILE A 18 67.62 37.59 3.18
C ILE A 18 66.62 37.00 2.18
N LEU A 19 67.03 36.74 0.94
CA LEU A 19 66.17 36.12 -0.08
C LEU A 19 65.72 34.71 0.32
N ALA A 20 66.63 33.91 0.88
CA ALA A 20 66.32 32.57 1.38
C ALA A 20 65.34 32.63 2.57
N VAL A 21 65.57 33.53 3.52
CA VAL A 21 64.68 33.76 4.67
C VAL A 21 63.31 34.25 4.21
N LEU A 22 63.26 35.20 3.26
CA LEU A 22 62.03 35.73 2.69
C LEU A 22 61.22 34.64 1.97
N ASN A 23 61.88 33.79 1.19
CA ASN A 23 61.25 32.65 0.52
C ASN A 23 60.70 31.64 1.55
N LEU A 24 61.46 31.36 2.61
CA LEU A 24 61.03 30.45 3.66
C LEU A 24 59.83 31.00 4.46
N ILE A 25 59.83 32.31 4.76
CA ILE A 25 58.82 32.96 5.61
C ILE A 25 57.57 33.35 4.84
N LEU A 26 57.65 33.84 3.59
CA LEU A 26 56.47 34.27 2.84
C LEU A 26 55.94 33.23 1.85
N LEU A 27 56.80 32.59 1.06
CA LEU A 27 56.33 31.72 -0.02
C LEU A 27 55.67 30.44 0.51
N ARG A 28 56.19 29.89 1.62
CA ARG A 28 55.60 28.71 2.26
C ARG A 28 54.18 28.93 2.79
N PRO A 29 53.90 29.93 3.66
CA PRO A 29 52.54 30.13 4.17
C PRO A 29 51.56 30.59 3.10
N ILE A 30 51.99 31.40 2.12
CA ILE A 30 51.11 31.82 1.02
C ILE A 30 50.64 30.60 0.21
N ARG A 31 51.53 29.67 -0.13
CA ARG A 31 51.16 28.43 -0.82
C ARG A 31 50.24 27.56 0.03
N GLY A 32 50.50 27.46 1.34
CA GLY A 32 49.64 26.72 2.27
C GLY A 32 48.21 27.26 2.32
N ILE A 33 48.05 28.59 2.41
CA ILE A 33 46.71 29.23 2.42
C ILE A 33 45.98 29.03 1.09
N LEU A 34 46.70 29.12 -0.04
CA LEU A 34 46.10 28.89 -1.36
C LEU A 34 45.64 27.43 -1.54
N GLN A 35 46.45 26.47 -1.09
CA GLN A 35 46.07 25.04 -1.09
C GLN A 35 44.88 24.80 -0.17
N GLN A 36 44.92 25.32 1.07
CA GLN A 36 43.81 25.18 2.01
C GLN A 36 42.50 25.75 1.45
N ARG A 37 42.54 26.89 0.75
CA ARG A 37 41.37 27.44 0.06
C ARG A 37 40.88 26.54 -1.07
N ALA A 38 41.80 26.04 -1.91
CA ALA A 38 41.45 25.12 -2.99
C ALA A 38 40.80 23.83 -2.45
N ASP A 39 41.37 23.26 -1.39
CA ASP A 39 40.87 22.05 -0.75
C ASP A 39 39.50 22.28 -0.09
N GLN A 40 39.31 23.41 0.59
CA GLN A 40 38.01 23.77 1.18
C GLN A 40 36.93 23.95 0.12
N MET A 41 37.24 24.62 -1.00
CA MET A 41 36.29 24.79 -2.10
C MET A 41 35.98 23.44 -2.76
N GLY A 42 37.00 22.61 -3.03
CA GLY A 42 36.80 21.27 -3.59
C GLY A 42 35.97 20.36 -2.68
N ALA A 43 36.22 20.40 -1.37
CA ALA A 43 35.44 19.65 -0.39
C ALA A 43 33.99 20.13 -0.30
N GLN A 44 33.73 21.45 -0.37
CA GLN A 44 32.38 22.00 -0.38
C GLN A 44 31.61 21.59 -1.64
N VAL A 45 32.23 21.69 -2.82
CA VAL A 45 31.60 21.26 -4.08
C VAL A 45 31.29 19.77 -4.04
N GLY A 46 32.25 18.93 -3.61
CA GLY A 46 32.02 17.49 -3.48
C GLY A 46 30.95 17.13 -2.46
N ALA A 47 30.81 17.91 -1.38
CA ALA A 47 29.72 17.72 -0.41
C ALA A 47 28.35 18.10 -1.00
N ILE A 48 28.28 19.19 -1.78
CA ILE A 48 27.06 19.63 -2.47
C ILE A 48 26.62 18.56 -3.47
N ASP A 49 27.54 18.05 -4.30
CA ASP A 49 27.21 17.02 -5.29
C ASP A 49 26.70 15.74 -4.62
N ARG A 50 27.37 15.27 -3.56
CA ARG A 50 26.93 14.11 -2.78
C ARG A 50 25.55 14.34 -2.16
N PHE A 51 25.32 15.51 -1.59
CA PHE A 51 24.03 15.85 -0.99
C PHE A 51 22.91 15.85 -2.04
N ASN A 52 23.16 16.43 -3.22
CA ASN A 52 22.20 16.44 -4.32
C ASN A 52 21.90 15.03 -4.82
N THR A 53 22.93 14.19 -5.05
CA THR A 53 22.74 12.80 -5.47
C THR A 53 21.98 11.98 -4.43
N GLU A 54 22.30 12.16 -3.14
CA GLU A 54 21.58 11.47 -2.06
C GLU A 54 20.13 11.95 -1.95
N ALA A 55 19.87 13.25 -2.11
CA ALA A 55 18.54 13.81 -2.10
C ALA A 55 17.70 13.31 -3.29
N GLU A 56 18.27 13.27 -4.49
CA GLU A 56 17.62 12.74 -5.69
C GLU A 56 17.30 11.24 -5.54
N SER A 57 18.26 10.46 -5.03
CA SER A 57 18.03 9.04 -4.74
C SER A 57 16.93 8.84 -3.69
N LYS A 58 16.89 9.65 -2.62
CA LYS A 58 15.83 9.60 -1.61
C LYS A 58 14.46 9.97 -2.17
N LEU A 59 14.40 10.98 -3.03
CA LEU A 59 13.15 11.36 -3.71
C LEU A 59 12.66 10.23 -4.61
N GLN A 60 13.55 9.65 -5.43
CA GLN A 60 13.19 8.53 -6.31
C GLN A 60 12.69 7.32 -5.51
N ASN A 61 13.38 6.96 -4.42
CA ASN A 61 12.96 5.87 -3.54
C ASN A 61 11.61 6.16 -2.88
N TYR A 62 11.37 7.40 -2.47
CA TYR A 62 10.10 7.82 -1.88
C TYR A 62 8.95 7.75 -2.89
N GLU A 63 9.16 8.23 -4.11
CA GLU A 63 8.19 8.16 -5.20
C GLU A 63 7.86 6.70 -5.55
N GLN A 64 8.87 5.84 -5.68
CA GLN A 64 8.67 4.40 -5.90
C GLN A 64 7.90 3.74 -4.75
N ALA A 65 8.24 4.05 -3.50
CA ALA A 65 7.54 3.50 -2.36
C ALA A 65 6.06 3.96 -2.32
N LEU A 66 5.79 5.22 -2.70
CA LEU A 66 4.45 5.76 -2.78
C LEU A 66 3.63 5.09 -3.89
N GLU A 67 4.23 4.88 -5.06
CA GLU A 67 3.60 4.16 -6.17
C GLU A 67 3.28 2.71 -5.78
N GLN A 68 4.24 1.99 -5.23
CA GLN A 68 4.02 0.62 -4.72
C GLN A 68 2.94 0.57 -3.64
N ALA A 69 2.88 1.54 -2.74
CA ALA A 69 1.84 1.61 -1.72
C ALA A 69 0.45 1.83 -2.32
N ARG A 70 0.34 2.67 -3.37
CA ARG A 70 -0.91 2.89 -4.10
C ARG A 70 -1.35 1.64 -4.85
N GLU A 71 -0.43 0.95 -5.53
CA GLU A 71 -0.71 -0.30 -6.22
C GLU A 71 -1.18 -1.39 -5.26
N LYS A 72 -0.46 -1.59 -4.15
CA LYS A 72 -0.88 -2.54 -3.10
C LYS A 72 -2.23 -2.17 -2.51
N GLY A 73 -2.48 -0.89 -2.25
CA GLY A 73 -3.78 -0.42 -1.76
C GLY A 73 -4.92 -0.67 -2.75
N ALA A 74 -4.66 -0.50 -4.05
CA ALA A 74 -5.63 -0.82 -5.11
C ALA A 74 -5.89 -2.33 -5.18
N GLN A 75 -4.84 -3.15 -5.18
CA GLN A 75 -4.96 -4.62 -5.17
C GLN A 75 -5.77 -5.13 -3.99
N VAL A 76 -5.45 -4.66 -2.77
CA VAL A 76 -6.17 -5.04 -1.56
C VAL A 76 -7.65 -4.64 -1.65
N ARG A 77 -7.94 -3.43 -2.13
CA ARG A 77 -9.33 -3.00 -2.35
C ARG A 77 -10.07 -3.90 -3.33
N ASP A 78 -9.43 -4.26 -4.44
CA ASP A 78 -10.04 -5.07 -5.48
C ASP A 78 -10.23 -6.52 -5.01
N GLU A 79 -9.30 -7.05 -4.21
CA GLU A 79 -9.42 -8.35 -3.53
C GLU A 79 -10.61 -8.36 -2.57
N PHE A 80 -10.72 -7.38 -1.66
CA PHE A 80 -11.86 -7.26 -0.76
C PHE A 80 -13.19 -7.09 -1.49
N LYS A 81 -13.19 -6.38 -2.63
CA LYS A 81 -14.39 -6.22 -3.44
C LYS A 81 -14.79 -7.55 -4.09
N ALA A 82 -13.83 -8.31 -4.62
CA ALA A 82 -14.08 -9.63 -5.20
C ALA A 82 -14.56 -10.63 -4.14
N GLU A 83 -13.93 -10.65 -2.95
CA GLU A 83 -14.36 -11.48 -1.82
C GLU A 83 -15.77 -11.10 -1.36
N GLY A 84 -16.06 -9.80 -1.26
CA GLY A 84 -17.38 -9.30 -0.90
C GLY A 84 -18.46 -9.73 -1.90
N GLN A 85 -18.19 -9.60 -3.20
CA GLN A 85 -19.09 -10.06 -4.26
C GLN A 85 -19.29 -11.59 -4.23
N GLY A 86 -18.24 -12.35 -3.94
CA GLY A 86 -18.31 -13.80 -3.78
C GLY A 86 -19.22 -14.21 -2.62
N LYS A 87 -19.05 -13.58 -1.45
CA LYS A 87 -19.90 -13.81 -0.28
C LYS A 87 -21.34 -13.37 -0.50
N GLU A 88 -21.54 -12.24 -1.16
CA GLU A 88 -22.89 -11.77 -1.52
C GLU A 88 -23.61 -12.80 -2.39
N GLN A 89 -22.93 -13.32 -3.42
CA GLN A 89 -23.48 -14.36 -4.29
C GLN A 89 -23.77 -15.65 -3.50
N GLU A 90 -22.86 -16.09 -2.64
CA GLU A 90 -23.04 -17.28 -1.81
C GLU A 90 -24.25 -17.14 -0.87
N ILE A 91 -24.43 -15.98 -0.23
CA ILE A 91 -25.58 -15.70 0.64
C ILE A 91 -26.88 -15.70 -0.16
N ILE A 92 -26.89 -15.08 -1.34
CA ILE A 92 -28.08 -15.04 -2.21
C ILE A 92 -28.45 -16.45 -2.69
N ASP A 93 -27.45 -17.24 -3.09
CA ASP A 93 -27.67 -18.61 -3.58
C ASP A 93 -28.18 -19.51 -2.44
N GLN A 94 -27.60 -19.39 -1.24
CA GLN A 94 -28.06 -20.11 -0.06
C GLN A 94 -29.49 -19.72 0.33
N ALA A 95 -29.80 -18.42 0.38
CA ALA A 95 -31.15 -17.94 0.69
C ALA A 95 -32.18 -18.38 -0.35
N SER A 96 -31.81 -18.37 -1.63
CA SER A 96 -32.65 -18.88 -2.73
C SER A 96 -32.90 -20.38 -2.61
N HIS A 97 -31.87 -21.15 -2.24
CA HIS A 97 -31.99 -22.58 -2.00
C HIS A 97 -32.93 -22.86 -0.81
N GLU A 98 -32.72 -22.21 0.33
CA GLU A 98 -33.57 -22.33 1.52
C GLU A 98 -35.03 -21.97 1.22
N ALA A 99 -35.26 -20.86 0.50
CA ALA A 99 -36.60 -20.46 0.08
C ALA A 99 -37.26 -21.51 -0.83
N SER A 100 -36.49 -22.13 -1.73
CA SER A 100 -37.00 -23.19 -2.62
C SER A 100 -37.39 -24.46 -1.85
N VAL A 101 -36.58 -24.84 -0.85
CA VAL A 101 -36.85 -25.99 0.01
C VAL A 101 -38.09 -25.73 0.86
N GLU A 102 -38.19 -24.56 1.49
CA GLU A 102 -39.34 -24.20 2.31
C GLU A 102 -40.64 -24.10 1.50
N LEU A 103 -40.56 -23.62 0.25
CA LEU A 103 -41.71 -23.61 -0.66
C LEU A 103 -42.18 -25.03 -0.99
N GLU A 104 -41.25 -25.96 -1.24
CA GLU A 104 -41.56 -27.35 -1.55
C GLU A 104 -42.14 -28.07 -0.33
N GLU A 105 -41.58 -27.87 0.87
CA GLU A 105 -42.15 -28.39 2.12
C GLU A 105 -43.55 -27.85 2.37
N SER A 106 -43.78 -26.56 2.14
CA SER A 106 -45.10 -25.92 2.29
C SER A 106 -46.11 -26.51 1.31
N ARG A 107 -45.71 -26.75 0.05
CA ARG A 107 -46.56 -27.41 -0.95
C ARG A 107 -46.93 -28.83 -0.54
N GLN A 108 -45.98 -29.60 -0.01
CA GLN A 108 -46.23 -30.95 0.50
C GLN A 108 -47.18 -30.94 1.70
N LYS A 109 -46.99 -30.02 2.66
CA LYS A 109 -47.90 -29.83 3.80
C LYS A 109 -49.32 -29.52 3.31
N ILE A 110 -49.49 -28.55 2.42
CA ILE A 110 -50.80 -28.20 1.84
C ILE A 110 -51.45 -29.40 1.13
N ALA A 111 -50.67 -30.18 0.37
CA ALA A 111 -51.19 -31.38 -0.29
C ALA A 111 -51.69 -32.42 0.73
N SER A 112 -50.93 -32.66 1.80
CA SER A 112 -51.31 -33.58 2.88
C SER A 112 -52.55 -33.11 3.64
N GLU A 113 -52.65 -31.81 3.94
CA GLU A 113 -53.82 -31.21 4.61
C GLU A 113 -55.07 -31.29 3.74
N ARG A 114 -54.95 -31.06 2.43
CA ARG A 114 -56.06 -31.24 1.48
C ARG A 114 -56.55 -32.69 1.46
N GLU A 115 -55.65 -33.66 1.46
CA GLU A 115 -56.04 -35.07 1.49
C GLU A 115 -56.74 -35.44 2.82
N ALA A 116 -56.22 -34.94 3.95
CA ALA A 116 -56.81 -35.13 5.27
C ALA A 116 -58.22 -34.50 5.34
N ALA A 117 -58.37 -33.26 4.87
CA ALA A 117 -59.65 -32.56 4.82
C ALA A 117 -60.66 -33.29 3.90
N ALA A 118 -60.23 -33.77 2.74
CA ALA A 118 -61.07 -34.56 1.83
C ALA A 118 -61.54 -35.88 2.46
N LYS A 119 -60.67 -36.58 3.20
CA LYS A 119 -61.04 -37.78 3.97
C LYS A 119 -62.04 -37.46 5.09
N ALA A 120 -61.84 -36.35 5.80
CA ALA A 120 -62.75 -35.89 6.85
C ALA A 120 -64.14 -35.53 6.29
N LEU A 121 -64.21 -34.79 5.18
CA LEU A 121 -65.48 -34.47 4.50
C LEU A 121 -66.21 -35.75 4.06
N ARG A 122 -65.53 -36.73 3.47
CA ARG A 122 -66.17 -38.00 3.07
C ARG A 122 -66.80 -38.73 4.25
N LYS A 123 -66.14 -38.74 5.42
CA LYS A 123 -66.72 -39.31 6.64
C LYS A 123 -67.98 -38.54 7.09
N GLN A 124 -67.93 -37.21 7.08
CA GLN A 124 -69.08 -36.39 7.44
C GLN A 124 -70.25 -36.55 6.46
N VAL A 125 -69.99 -36.61 5.15
CA VAL A 125 -71.01 -36.86 4.13
C VAL A 125 -71.67 -38.21 4.33
N LYS A 126 -70.91 -39.26 4.67
CA LYS A 126 -71.47 -40.57 4.99
C LYS A 126 -72.39 -40.52 6.23
N ALA A 127 -71.95 -39.83 7.30
CA ALA A 127 -72.77 -39.63 8.50
C ALA A 127 -74.05 -38.83 8.21
N PHE A 128 -73.98 -37.78 7.40
CA PHE A 128 -75.16 -37.01 6.97
C PHE A 128 -76.10 -37.83 6.09
N ALA A 129 -75.57 -38.67 5.20
CA ALA A 129 -76.38 -39.58 4.39
C ALA A 129 -77.12 -40.59 5.27
N GLU A 130 -76.44 -41.23 6.24
CA GLU A 130 -77.06 -42.15 7.21
C GLU A 130 -78.19 -41.45 8.00
N GLN A 131 -77.94 -40.26 8.55
CA GLN A 131 -78.95 -39.47 9.25
C GLN A 131 -80.14 -39.06 8.36
N ALA A 132 -79.89 -38.71 7.09
CA ALA A 132 -80.95 -38.38 6.15
C ALA A 132 -81.81 -39.60 5.83
N THR A 133 -81.18 -40.76 5.65
CA THR A 133 -81.89 -42.02 5.36
C THR A 133 -82.75 -42.44 6.56
N GLU A 134 -82.22 -42.32 7.79
CA GLU A 134 -82.94 -42.61 9.04
C GLU A 134 -84.16 -41.70 9.23
N LYS A 135 -84.04 -40.40 8.93
CA LYS A 135 -85.17 -39.45 8.96
C LYS A 135 -86.26 -39.74 7.90
N ILE A 136 -85.89 -40.31 6.75
CA ILE A 136 -86.84 -40.67 5.70
C ILE A 136 -87.57 -41.97 6.08
N PHE A 137 -86.87 -42.96 6.63
CA PHE A 137 -87.47 -44.22 7.06
C PHE A 137 -88.27 -44.11 8.38
N SER A 138 -87.98 -43.15 9.27
CA SER A 138 -88.78 -42.95 10.50
C SER A 138 -90.13 -42.24 10.28
N ARG A 139 -90.48 -41.93 9.02
CA ARG A 139 -91.73 -41.24 8.64
C ARG A 139 -92.72 -42.14 7.89
N ALA A 140 -92.43 -43.42 7.74
CA ALA A 140 -93.37 -44.46 7.31
C ALA A 140 -93.75 -45.33 8.51
#